data_AF-A0A961X416-F1
#
_entry.id   AF-A0A961X416-F1
#
_cell.length_a   1.000
_cell.length_b   1.000
_cell.length_c   1.000
_cell.angle_alpha   90.00
_cell.angle_beta   90.00
_cell.angle_gamma   90.00
#
_symmetry.space_group_name_H-M   'P 1'
#
loop_
_entity.id
_entity.type
_entity.pdbx_description
1 polymer ?
#
loop_
_entity_poly.entity_id
_entity_poly.type
_entity_poly.pdbx_seq_one_letter_code
_entity_poly.pdbx_strand_id
1 'polypeptide(L)' 'NRHPVFGLWPMALRQDLAHWMAGTDTYKVLVWTGRHDCVLCPFDMIPFQGRTIDPFFNANTPEDLAEAEGLLTELAG' A
#
# COMPACT_ATOMS: atom_id res chain seq x y z
N ASN A 1 5.14 8.96 1.32
CA ASN A 1 5.32 7.88 0.33
C ASN A 1 4.04 7.71 -0.47
N ARG A 2 4.08 7.34 -1.75
CA ARG A 2 2.87 6.90 -2.47
C ARG A 2 2.74 5.39 -2.29
N HIS A 3 1.57 4.91 -1.88
CA HIS A 3 1.30 3.49 -1.67
C HIS A 3 0.35 2.98 -2.78
N PRO A 4 0.85 2.65 -3.98
CA PRO A 4 0.01 2.40 -5.15
C PRO A 4 -0.80 1.10 -5.08
N VAL A 5 -0.37 0.15 -4.24
CA VAL A 5 -1.13 -1.07 -3.97
C VAL A 5 -2.26 -0.84 -2.95
N PHE A 6 -2.19 0.25 -2.18
CA PHE A 6 -3.26 0.68 -1.28
C PHE A 6 -4.10 1.75 -2.00
N GLY A 7 -5.14 1.31 -2.69
CA GLY A 7 -6.01 2.20 -3.46
C GLY A 7 -7.40 1.64 -3.66
N LEU A 8 -8.37 2.53 -3.86
CA LEU A 8 -9.73 2.19 -4.23
C LEU A 8 -9.85 2.18 -5.76
N TRP A 9 -10.07 1.00 -6.34
CA TRP A 9 -10.16 0.82 -7.79
C TRP A 9 -11.58 0.45 -8.22
N PRO A 10 -12.18 1.16 -9.20
CA PRO A 10 -13.46 0.76 -9.78
C PRO A 10 -13.36 -0.62 -10.42
N MET A 11 -14.32 -1.51 -10.12
CA MET A 11 -14.37 -2.85 -10.72
C MET A 11 -14.45 -2.82 -12.25
N ALA A 12 -14.97 -1.74 -12.83
CA ALA A 12 -15.01 -1.53 -14.28
C ALA A 12 -13.62 -1.59 -14.94
N LEU A 13 -12.53 -1.33 -14.20
CA LEU A 13 -11.16 -1.39 -14.70
C LEU A 13 -10.59 -2.82 -14.80
N ARG A 14 -11.31 -3.85 -14.35
CA ARG A 14 -10.84 -5.24 -14.35
C ARG A 14 -10.42 -5.73 -15.73
N GLN A 15 -11.23 -5.45 -16.76
CA GLN A 15 -10.94 -5.89 -18.13
C GLN A 15 -9.76 -5.13 -18.73
N ASP A 16 -9.64 -3.81 -18.46
CA ASP A 16 -8.49 -3.01 -18.86
C ASP A 16 -7.19 -3.56 -18.25
N LEU A 17 -7.20 -3.87 -16.94
CA LEU A 17 -6.06 -4.47 -16.25
C LEU A 17 -5.65 -5.81 -16.90
N ALA A 18 -6.61 -6.69 -17.16
CA ALA A 18 -6.34 -7.98 -17.81
C ALA A 18 -5.72 -7.82 -19.20
N HIS A 19 -6.25 -6.88 -20.01
CA HIS A 19 -5.71 -6.59 -21.33
C HIS A 19 -4.29 -6.01 -21.26
N TRP A 20 -4.05 -5.07 -20.34
CA TRP A 20 -2.73 -4.48 -20.14
C TRP A 20 -1.70 -5.54 -19.71
N MET A 21 -2.04 -6.41 -18.76
CA MET A 21 -1.15 -7.47 -18.29
C MET A 21 -0.76 -8.47 -19.38
N ALA A 22 -1.63 -8.69 -20.37
CA ALA A 22 -1.35 -9.63 -21.46
C ALA A 22 -0.29 -9.13 -22.46
N GLY A 23 -0.03 -7.83 -22.52
CA GLY A 23 0.89 -7.22 -23.50
C GLY A 23 1.98 -6.34 -22.89
N THR A 24 2.03 -6.20 -21.57
CA THR A 24 3.02 -5.35 -20.89
C THR A 24 4.39 -6.04 -20.81
N ASP A 25 5.46 -5.25 -20.93
CA ASP A 25 6.84 -5.66 -20.64
C ASP A 25 7.21 -5.46 -19.15
N THR A 26 6.29 -4.87 -18.37
CA THR A 26 6.49 -4.58 -16.95
C THR A 26 5.25 -4.90 -16.11
N TYR A 27 5.46 -5.53 -14.96
CA TYR A 27 4.41 -5.80 -13.97
C TYR A 27 4.38 -4.76 -12.84
N LYS A 28 5.00 -3.59 -13.05
CA LYS A 28 4.95 -2.48 -12.11
C LYS A 28 3.56 -1.87 -12.08
N VAL A 29 2.83 -2.07 -10.99
CA VAL A 29 1.47 -1.52 -10.81
C VAL A 29 1.40 0.01 -11.00
N LEU A 30 2.47 0.74 -10.68
CA LEU A 30 2.57 2.19 -10.91
C LEU A 30 2.43 2.59 -12.38
N VAL A 31 2.88 1.74 -13.30
CA VAL A 31 2.78 1.99 -14.75
C VAL A 31 1.32 1.86 -15.21
N TRP A 32 0.62 0.85 -14.72
CA TRP A 32 -0.80 0.67 -15.03
C TRP A 32 -1.67 1.77 -14.42
N THR A 33 -1.50 2.04 -13.12
CA THR A 33 -2.27 3.06 -12.40
C THR A 33 -2.07 4.47 -12.99
N GLY A 34 -0.89 4.77 -13.53
CA GLY A 34 -0.61 6.04 -14.23
C GLY A 34 -1.40 6.25 -15.53
N ARG A 35 -2.09 5.23 -16.07
CA ARG A 35 -2.99 5.33 -17.23
C ARG A 35 -4.38 5.86 -16.88
N HIS A 36 -4.68 6.01 -15.59
CA HIS A 36 -6.00 6.41 -15.09
C HIS A 36 -5.88 7.68 -14.26
N ASP A 37 -6.96 8.47 -14.22
CA ASP A 37 -7.05 9.66 -13.37
C ASP A 37 -7.13 9.26 -11.89
N CYS A 38 -5.97 9.21 -11.24
CA CYS A 38 -5.85 8.85 -9.84
C CYS A 38 -5.79 10.10 -8.96
N VAL A 39 -6.59 10.12 -7.90
CA VAL A 39 -6.52 11.15 -6.85
C VAL A 39 -5.74 10.62 -5.66
N LEU A 40 -4.88 11.46 -5.08
CA LEU A 40 -4.17 11.13 -3.84
C LEU A 40 -5.06 11.42 -2.63
N CYS A 41 -5.25 10.41 -1.79
CA CYS A 41 -5.90 10.53 -0.50
C CYS A 41 -4.81 10.50 0.59
N PRO A 42 -4.54 11.61 1.28
CA PRO A 42 -3.54 11.63 2.35
C PRO A 42 -4.03 10.84 3.56
N PHE A 43 -3.11 10.07 4.16
CA PHE A 43 -3.30 9.42 5.45
C PHE A 43 -2.18 9.89 6.37
N ASP A 44 -2.55 10.43 7.53
CA ASP A 44 -1.59 10.91 8.51
C ASP A 44 -0.96 9.73 9.28
N MET A 45 0.26 9.95 9.78
CA MET A 45 0.88 9.00 10.70
C MET A 45 0.06 8.93 11.99
N ILE A 46 -0.16 7.73 12.51
CA ILE A 46 -0.99 7.49 13.71
C ILE A 46 -0.12 7.67 14.96
N PRO A 47 -0.43 8.61 15.87
CA PRO A 47 0.25 8.70 17.16
C PRO A 47 -0.04 7.46 18.02
N PHE A 48 1.00 6.89 18.61
CA PHE A 48 0.90 5.71 19.48
C PHE A 48 2.02 5.72 20.52
N GLN A 49 1.68 5.70 21.80
CA GLN A 49 2.64 5.60 22.93
C GLN A 49 3.94 6.45 22.80
N GLY A 50 3.82 7.71 22.36
CA GLY A 50 4.96 8.63 22.20
C GLY A 50 5.75 8.49 20.89
N ARG A 51 5.34 7.61 19.99
CA ARG A 51 5.83 7.47 18.61
C ARG A 51 4.71 7.68 17.59
N THR A 52 5.04 7.63 16.31
CA THR A 52 4.08 7.70 15.20
C THR A 52 4.23 6.47 14.32
N ILE A 53 3.11 5.86 13.93
CA ILE A 53 3.04 4.63 13.13
C ILE A 53 2.55 4.98 11.72
N ASP A 54 3.18 4.39 10.70
CA ASP A 54 2.64 4.42 9.33
C ASP A 54 1.42 3.49 9.27
N PRO A 55 0.19 4.00 8.95
CA PRO A 55 -1.00 3.16 8.84
C PRO A 55 -0.88 2.06 7.76
N PHE A 56 0.09 2.17 6.85
CA PHE A 56 0.38 1.21 5.80
C PHE A 56 1.77 0.57 5.94
N PHE A 57 2.30 0.49 7.16
CA PHE A 57 3.55 -0.20 7.46
C PHE A 57 3.60 -1.57 6.76
N ASN A 58 4.67 -1.80 6.00
CA ASN A 58 4.86 -3.01 5.22
C ASN A 58 6.09 -3.77 5.70
N ALA A 59 5.87 -4.94 6.31
CA ALA A 59 6.94 -5.81 6.76
C ALA A 59 7.48 -6.68 5.63
N ASN A 60 8.68 -6.37 5.13
CA ASN A 60 9.32 -7.13 4.07
C ASN A 60 10.59 -7.86 4.55
N THR A 61 11.17 -7.42 5.66
CA THR A 61 12.37 -8.00 6.27
C THR A 61 12.04 -8.65 7.61
N PRO A 62 12.88 -9.58 8.11
CA PRO A 62 12.74 -10.12 9.47
C PRO A 62 12.73 -9.03 10.55
N GLU A 63 13.51 -7.96 10.36
CA GLU A 63 13.57 -6.82 11.26
C GLU A 63 12.24 -6.06 11.30
N ASP A 64 11.60 -5.84 10.13
CA ASP A 64 10.27 -5.22 10.07
C ASP A 64 9.21 -6.06 10.78
N LEU A 65 9.34 -7.40 10.70
CA LEU A 65 8.42 -8.31 11.38
C LEU A 65 8.58 -8.23 12.91
N ALA A 66 9.80 -8.17 13.41
CA ALA A 66 10.06 -7.98 14.83
C ALA A 66 9.53 -6.63 15.35
N GLU A 67 9.62 -5.57 14.55
CA GLU A 67 8.99 -4.28 14.88
C GLU A 67 7.45 -4.40 14.94
N ALA A 68 6.83 -5.09 13.97
CA ALA A 68 5.39 -5.33 13.95
C ALA A 68 4.91 -6.14 15.17
N GLU A 69 5.67 -7.15 15.60
CA GLU A 69 5.37 -7.94 16.79
C GLU A 69 5.44 -7.09 18.08
N GLY A 70 6.43 -6.20 18.17
CA GLY A 70 6.53 -5.22 19.25
C GLY A 70 5.30 -4.31 19.31
N LEU A 71 4.88 -3.78 18.17
CA LEU A 71 3.67 -2.96 18.04
C LEU A 71 2.40 -3.68 18.50
N LEU A 72 2.23 -4.95 18.10
CA LEU A 72 1.06 -5.74 18.50
C LEU A 72 1.04 -6.02 20.00
N THR A 73 2.20 -6.25 20.60
CA THR A 73 2.32 -6.47 22.04
C THR A 73 1.96 -5.20 22.82
N GLU A 74 2.45 -4.04 22.38
CA GLU A 74 2.11 -2.74 22.96
C GLU A 74 0.62 -2.38 22.80
N LEU A 75 -0.05 -2.85 21.75
CA LEU A 75 -1.49 -2.65 21.51
C LEU A 75 -2.38 -3.54 22.39
N ALA A 76 -1.89 -4.70 22.82
CA ALA A 76 -2.63 -5.68 23.59
C ALA A 76 -2.56 -5.46 25.12
N GLY A 77 -1.63 -4.62 25.58
CA GLY A 77 -1.47 -4.21 26.99
C GLY A 77 -2.17 -2.90 27.29
#